data_AF-A0A6S6Z5E2-F1
#
_entry.id   AF-A0A6S6Z5E2-F1
#
_cell.length_a   1.000
_cell.length_b   1.000
_cell.length_c   1.000
_cell.angle_alpha   90.00
_cell.angle_beta   90.00
_cell.angle_gamma   90.00
#
_symmetry.space_group_name_H-M   'P 1'
#
loop_
_entity.id
_entity.type
_entity.pdbx_description
1 polymer ?
#
loop_
_entity_poly.entity_id
_entity_poly.type
_entity_poly.pdbx_seq_one_letter_code
_entity_poly.pdbx_strand_id
1 'polypeptide(L)'
;MLKDRTFQIGLALFAVVAGTLIYLLWPKSSGYPSIGGGGYDLSGFVYTLSLLAFSGLWTLVTVMVALSRRDALAAKRWNGWAAVGAATFVIAAVAFGHNLR
;
A
#
# COMPACT_ATOMS: atom_id res chain seq x y z
N MET A 1 12.65 10.57 -22.52
CA MET A 1 12.56 11.10 -21.15
C MET A 1 11.13 11.15 -20.56
N LEU A 2 10.06 11.35 -21.34
CA LEU A 2 8.67 11.31 -20.82
C LEU A 2 8.22 9.92 -20.30
N LYS A 3 8.77 8.83 -20.87
CA LYS A 3 8.40 7.44 -20.55
C LYS A 3 8.83 6.99 -19.14
N ASP A 4 9.90 7.57 -18.59
CA ASP A 4 10.35 7.30 -17.22
C ASP A 4 9.64 8.17 -16.18
N ARG A 5 9.13 9.35 -16.57
CA ARG A 5 8.34 10.20 -15.66
C ARG A 5 7.06 9.50 -15.21
N THR A 6 6.38 8.80 -16.12
CA THR A 6 5.18 8.02 -15.74
C THR A 6 5.54 6.94 -14.73
N PHE A 7 6.71 6.29 -14.91
CA PHE A 7 7.23 5.30 -13.99
C PHE A 7 7.54 5.89 -12.59
N GLN A 8 8.15 7.07 -12.55
CA GLN A 8 8.48 7.76 -11.31
C GLN A 8 7.24 8.33 -10.61
N ILE A 9 6.29 8.89 -11.36
CA ILE A 9 5.04 9.46 -10.83
C ILE A 9 4.19 8.35 -10.19
N GLY A 10 4.04 7.21 -10.87
CA GLY A 10 3.31 6.07 -10.30
C GLY A 10 3.95 5.57 -9.01
N LEU A 11 5.28 5.40 -9.00
CA LEU A 11 5.98 4.99 -7.78
C LEU A 11 5.88 6.03 -6.65
N ALA A 12 5.97 7.31 -6.97
CA ALA A 12 5.79 8.39 -6.00
C ALA A 12 4.37 8.40 -5.42
N LEU A 13 3.34 8.23 -6.26
CA LEU A 13 1.96 8.15 -5.82
C LEU A 13 1.73 6.95 -4.91
N PHE A 14 2.28 5.79 -5.28
CA PHE A 14 2.25 4.60 -4.42
C PHE A 14 2.92 4.87 -3.07
N ALA A 15 4.12 5.45 -3.08
CA ALA A 15 4.87 5.76 -1.87
C ALA A 15 4.14 6.76 -0.96
N VAL A 16 3.48 7.76 -1.53
CA VAL A 16 2.68 8.74 -0.77
C VAL A 16 1.50 8.05 -0.09
N VAL A 17 0.71 7.26 -0.82
CA VAL A 17 -0.48 6.60 -0.26
C VAL A 17 -0.08 5.53 0.76
N ALA A 18 0.78 4.59 0.38
CA ALA A 18 1.24 3.51 1.26
C ALA A 18 2.01 4.06 2.46
N GLY A 19 2.90 5.04 2.25
CA GLY A 19 3.67 5.68 3.31
C GLY A 19 2.80 6.42 4.32
N THR A 20 1.75 7.10 3.86
CA THR A 20 0.77 7.74 4.76
C THR A 20 0.04 6.72 5.62
N LEU A 21 -0.43 5.61 5.03
CA LEU A 21 -1.11 4.55 5.78
C LEU A 21 -0.17 3.87 6.78
N ILE A 22 1.08 3.59 6.38
CA ILE A 22 2.11 3.04 7.27
C ILE A 22 2.41 4.00 8.42
N TYR A 23 2.51 5.31 8.13
CA TYR A 23 2.72 6.33 9.16
C TYR A 23 1.56 6.39 10.17
N LEU A 24 0.32 6.26 9.69
CA LEU A 24 -0.86 6.23 10.56
C LEU A 24 -0.94 4.95 11.41
N LEU A 25 -0.42 3.83 10.90
CA LEU A 25 -0.31 2.56 11.62
C LEU A 25 0.87 2.49 12.58
N TRP A 26 1.83 3.43 12.47
CA TRP A 26 3.00 3.43 13.32
C TRP A 26 2.58 3.66 14.78
N PRO A 27 3.07 2.86 15.73
CA PRO A 27 2.68 2.99 17.13
C PRO A 27 2.98 4.42 17.62
N LYS A 28 1.91 5.16 17.93
CA LYS A 28 2.00 6.45 18.61
C LYS A 28 1.83 6.21 20.11
N SER A 29 2.63 6.89 20.92
CA SER A 29 2.47 6.91 22.36
C SER A 29 1.01 7.26 22.70
N SER A 30 0.36 6.39 23.48
CA SER A 30 -1.06 6.39 23.79
C SER A 30 -1.58 7.80 24.10
N GLY A 31 -2.30 8.39 23.15
CA GLY A 31 -2.89 9.71 23.28
C GLY A 31 -4.14 9.63 24.16
N TYR A 32 -3.93 9.77 25.47
CA TYR A 32 -4.91 9.99 26.54
C TYR A 32 -6.04 8.95 26.68
N PRO A 33 -6.36 8.50 27.92
CA PRO A 33 -7.55 7.69 28.14
C PRO A 33 -8.78 8.51 27.78
N SER A 34 -9.77 7.91 27.09
CA SER A 34 -10.99 8.62 26.70
C SER A 34 -11.71 9.09 27.97
N ILE A 35 -11.63 10.38 28.29
CA ILE A 35 -12.44 10.98 29.35
C ILE A 35 -13.84 11.19 28.77
N GLY A 36 -14.71 10.17 28.85
CA GLY A 36 -16.15 10.36 28.65
C GLY A 36 -16.87 9.53 27.59
N GLY A 37 -16.28 8.51 26.98
CA GLY A 37 -17.04 7.62 26.10
C GLY A 37 -16.16 6.60 25.37
N GLY A 38 -16.40 5.33 25.65
CA GLY A 38 -15.68 4.18 25.09
C GLY A 38 -15.95 3.97 23.60
N GLY A 39 -15.50 4.91 22.77
CA GLY A 39 -15.44 4.72 21.33
C GLY A 39 -14.36 3.69 21.00
N TYR A 40 -14.75 2.62 20.31
CA TYR A 40 -13.79 1.67 19.75
C TYR A 40 -12.88 2.38 18.77
N ASP A 41 -11.57 2.35 19.00
CA ASP A 41 -10.59 2.83 18.05
C ASP A 41 -10.44 1.80 16.91
N LEU A 42 -11.24 1.97 15.85
CA LEU A 42 -11.17 1.16 14.64
C LEU A 42 -10.04 1.58 13.70
N SER A 43 -9.23 2.58 14.04
CA SER A 43 -8.23 3.14 13.14
C SER A 43 -7.22 2.08 12.67
N GLY A 44 -6.73 1.23 13.59
CA GLY A 44 -5.85 0.11 13.25
C GLY A 44 -6.47 -0.83 12.22
N PHE A 45 -7.73 -1.24 12.43
CA PHE A 45 -8.46 -2.10 11.50
C PHE A 45 -8.60 -1.45 10.12
N VAL A 46 -9.10 -0.20 10.09
CA VAL A 46 -9.39 0.54 8.85
C VAL A 46 -8.12 0.81 8.05
N TYR A 47 -7.04 1.24 8.70
CA TYR A 47 -5.79 1.55 8.02
C TYR A 47 -5.07 0.29 7.54
N THR A 48 -5.08 -0.81 8.31
CA THR A 48 -4.54 -2.10 7.85
C THR A 48 -5.31 -2.59 6.63
N LEU A 49 -6.65 -2.60 6.69
CA LEU A 49 -7.48 -3.05 5.58
C LEU A 49 -7.26 -2.20 4.33
N SER A 50 -7.18 -0.88 4.50
CA SER A 50 -6.91 0.07 3.41
C SER A 50 -5.55 -0.17 2.77
N LEU A 51 -4.51 -0.42 3.58
CA LEU A 51 -3.15 -0.68 3.08
C LEU A 51 -3.08 -1.99 2.30
N LEU A 52 -3.74 -3.06 2.79
CA LEU A 52 -3.82 -4.34 2.10
C LEU A 52 -4.64 -4.23 0.80
N ALA A 53 -5.81 -3.59 0.84
CA ALA A 53 -6.63 -3.40 -0.34
C ALA A 53 -5.89 -2.58 -1.41
N PHE A 54 -5.27 -1.46 -1.01
CA PHE A 54 -4.51 -0.61 -1.93
C PHE A 54 -3.32 -1.34 -2.57
N SER A 55 -2.47 -1.97 -1.75
CA SER A 55 -1.29 -2.68 -2.26
C SER A 55 -1.65 -3.93 -3.08
N GLY A 56 -2.73 -4.63 -2.71
CA GLY A 56 -3.28 -5.75 -3.47
C GLY A 56 -3.82 -5.31 -4.84
N LEU A 57 -4.69 -4.28 -4.88
CA LEU A 57 -5.22 -3.74 -6.12
C LEU A 57 -4.13 -3.16 -7.02
N TRP A 58 -3.16 -2.44 -6.44
CA TRP A 58 -1.99 -1.94 -7.17
C TRP A 58 -1.25 -3.08 -7.87
N THR A 59 -0.96 -4.15 -7.13
CA THR A 59 -0.30 -5.35 -7.68
C THR A 59 -1.10 -5.95 -8.82
N LEU A 60 -2.40 -6.18 -8.62
CA LEU A 60 -3.26 -6.78 -9.64
C LEU A 60 -3.31 -5.94 -10.92
N VAL A 61 -3.54 -4.64 -10.80
CA VAL A 61 -3.60 -3.71 -11.93
C VAL A 61 -2.27 -3.69 -12.68
N THR A 62 -1.15 -3.60 -11.96
CA THR A 62 0.18 -3.51 -12.59
C THR A 62 0.59 -4.82 -13.27
N VAL A 63 0.22 -5.98 -12.72
CA VAL A 63 0.37 -7.29 -13.39
C VAL A 63 -0.50 -7.35 -14.65
N MET A 64 -1.79 -7.00 -14.57
CA MET A 64 -2.67 -7.00 -15.74
C MET A 64 -2.14 -6.10 -16.86
N VAL A 65 -1.64 -4.92 -16.51
CA VAL A 65 -1.02 -4.04 -17.50
C VAL A 65 0.25 -4.66 -18.06
N ALA A 66 1.11 -5.28 -17.25
CA ALA A 66 2.32 -5.96 -17.74
C ALA A 66 1.98 -7.05 -18.77
N LEU A 67 0.99 -7.88 -18.48
CA LEU A 67 0.51 -8.95 -19.36
C LEU A 67 -0.07 -8.42 -20.68
N SER A 68 -0.65 -7.22 -20.68
CA SER A 68 -1.17 -6.58 -21.89
C SER A 68 -0.08 -6.00 -22.83
N ARG A 69 1.17 -5.91 -22.38
CA ARG A 69 2.26 -5.31 -23.17
C ARG A 69 2.92 -6.33 -24.09
N ARG A 70 3.05 -5.97 -25.37
CA ARG A 70 3.81 -6.74 -26.37
C ARG A 70 5.34 -6.52 -26.29
N ASP A 71 5.76 -5.40 -25.71
CA ASP A 71 7.17 -5.05 -25.54
C ASP A 71 7.68 -5.59 -24.19
N ALA A 72 8.68 -6.48 -24.24
CA ALA A 72 9.27 -7.12 -23.07
C ALA A 72 9.93 -6.13 -22.11
N LEU A 73 10.54 -5.04 -22.61
CA LEU A 73 11.14 -4.02 -21.75
C LEU A 73 10.06 -3.21 -21.03
N ALA A 74 8.96 -2.92 -21.71
CA ALA A 74 7.81 -2.29 -21.08
C ALA A 74 7.19 -3.21 -20.02
N ALA A 75 6.94 -4.48 -20.36
CA ALA A 75 6.40 -5.48 -19.42
C ALA A 75 7.27 -5.62 -18.16
N LYS A 76 8.61 -5.67 -18.32
CA LYS A 76 9.54 -5.76 -17.19
C LYS A 76 9.42 -4.59 -16.21
N ARG A 77 9.18 -3.36 -16.70
CA ARG A 77 8.96 -2.19 -15.83
C ARG A 77 7.67 -2.30 -15.03
N TRP A 78 6.59 -2.73 -15.66
CA TRP A 78 5.31 -2.96 -14.99
C TRP A 78 5.38 -4.11 -13.97
N ASN A 79 6.14 -5.16 -14.27
CA ASN A 79 6.46 -6.22 -13.30
C ASN A 79 7.24 -5.68 -12.09
N GLY A 80 8.11 -4.68 -12.29
CA GLY A 80 8.78 -3.99 -11.18
C GLY A 80 7.79 -3.28 -10.26
N TRP A 81 6.78 -2.59 -10.81
CA TRP A 81 5.72 -1.98 -10.01
C TRP A 81 4.86 -3.01 -9.28
N ALA A 82 4.56 -4.14 -9.92
CA ALA A 82 3.85 -5.24 -9.29
C ALA A 82 4.64 -5.83 -8.12
N ALA A 83 5.96 -5.99 -8.28
CA ALA A 83 6.82 -6.50 -7.21
C ALA A 83 6.83 -5.58 -5.98
N VAL A 84 6.84 -4.26 -6.18
CA VAL A 84 6.75 -3.29 -5.07
C VAL A 84 5.41 -3.42 -4.34
N GLY A 85 4.30 -3.45 -5.07
CA GLY A 85 2.97 -3.63 -4.48
C GLY A 85 2.86 -4.95 -3.70
N ALA A 86 3.34 -6.05 -4.28
CA ALA A 86 3.28 -7.37 -3.67
C ALA A 86 4.12 -7.45 -2.40
N ALA A 87 5.33 -6.89 -2.43
CA ALA A 87 6.20 -6.83 -1.26
C ALA A 87 5.55 -6.00 -0.14
N THR A 88 5.01 -4.83 -0.46
CA THR A 88 4.28 -4.01 0.53
C THR A 88 3.07 -4.75 1.10
N PHE A 89 2.31 -5.46 0.28
CA PHE A 89 1.17 -6.25 0.74
C PHE A 89 1.58 -7.33 1.74
N VAL A 90 2.60 -8.13 1.40
CA VAL A 90 3.10 -9.21 2.26
C VAL A 90 3.64 -8.64 3.57
N ILE A 91 4.46 -7.60 3.51
CA ILE A 91 5.02 -6.95 4.70
C ILE A 91 3.91 -6.39 5.58
N ALA A 92 2.92 -5.69 5.00
CA ALA A 92 1.80 -5.12 5.73
C ALA A 92 0.93 -6.20 6.39
N ALA A 93 0.67 -7.32 5.70
CA ALA A 93 -0.11 -8.43 6.23
C ALA A 93 0.57 -9.06 7.45
N VAL A 94 1.90 -9.22 7.40
CA VAL A 94 2.69 -9.77 8.51
C VAL A 94 2.77 -8.76 9.67
N ALA A 95 3.08 -7.49 9.39
CA ALA A 95 3.32 -6.48 10.40
C ALA A 95 2.03 -6.02 11.10
N PHE A 96 0.97 -5.77 10.32
CA PHE A 96 -0.25 -5.11 10.80
C PHE A 96 -1.50 -5.99 10.75
N GLY A 97 -1.40 -7.24 10.26
CA GLY A 97 -2.55 -8.15 10.14
C GLY A 97 -3.20 -8.52 11.48
N HIS A 98 -2.50 -8.32 12.60
CA HIS A 98 -3.08 -8.48 13.93
C HIS A 98 -4.21 -7.47 14.22
N ASN A 99 -4.24 -6.32 13.54
CA ASN A 99 -5.32 -5.33 13.65
C ASN A 99 -6.65 -5.78 13.01
N LEU A 100 -6.66 -6.91 12.28
CA LEU A 100 -7.85 -7.43 11.59
C LEU A 100 -8.60 -8.50 12.40
N ARG A 101 -8.24 -8.68 13.68
CA ARG A 101 -8.78 -9.71 14.57
C ARG A 101 -9.58 -9.11 15.70
#